data_AF-A0A3R7R397-F1
#
_entry.id   AF-A0A3R7R397-F1
#
_cell.length_a   1.000
_cell.length_b   1.000
_cell.length_c   1.000
_cell.angle_alpha   90.00
_cell.angle_beta   90.00
_cell.angle_gamma   90.00
#
_symmetry.space_group_name_H-M   'P 1'
#
loop_
_entity.id
_entity.type
_entity.pdbx_description
1 polymer ?
#
loop_
_entity_poly.entity_id
_entity_poly.type
_entity_poly.pdbx_seq_one_letter_code
_entity_poly.pdbx_strand_id
1 'polypeptide(L)' 'MPSTEHLKAHQYAVPKGQEPLSKKPISVRLYESDDLLIRAKGNEAGLFVRNAVRLALQNSQ' A
#
# COMPACT_ATOMS: atom_id res chain seq x y z
N MET A 1 11.54 18.34 18.14
CA MET A 1 10.41 17.70 17.42
C MET A 1 11.02 16.94 16.25
N PRO A 2 10.96 15.59 16.22
CA PRO A 2 11.55 14.84 15.11
C PRO A 2 10.68 15.06 13.87
N SER A 3 11.30 15.47 12.77
CA SER A 3 10.60 15.89 11.56
C SER A 3 9.87 14.71 10.91
N THR A 4 8.66 14.94 10.44
CA THR A 4 7.89 13.99 9.62
C THR A 4 8.55 13.69 8.27
N GLU A 5 9.71 14.28 7.98
CA GLU A 5 10.46 14.07 6.73
C GLU A 5 11.08 12.68 6.63
N HIS A 6 11.48 12.09 7.77
CA HIS A 6 11.99 10.71 7.79
C HIS A 6 10.91 9.69 7.40
N LEU A 7 9.63 9.98 7.68
CA LEU A 7 8.50 9.12 7.27
C LEU A 7 8.24 9.19 5.76
N LYS A 8 8.55 10.31 5.10
CA LYS A 8 8.47 10.43 3.63
C LYS A 8 9.59 9.66 2.94
N ALA A 9 10.79 9.62 3.51
CA ALA A 9 11.95 8.93 2.93
C ALA A 9 11.82 7.40 2.90
N HIS A 10 10.91 6.82 3.70
CA HIS A 10 10.62 5.38 3.71
C HIS A 10 9.28 5.02 3.07
N GLN A 11 8.65 5.95 2.33
CA GLN A 11 7.44 5.66 1.57
C GLN A 11 7.76 4.76 0.38
N TYR A 12 7.66 3.46 0.62
CA TYR A 12 7.29 2.45 -0.38
C TYR A 12 8.15 2.47 -1.65
N ALA A 13 9.46 2.30 -1.52
CA ALA A 13 10.29 1.99 -2.67
C ALA A 13 9.83 0.65 -3.28
N VAL A 14 9.38 0.69 -4.53
CA VAL A 14 9.10 -0.54 -5.29
C VAL A 14 10.44 -1.22 -5.56
N PRO A 15 10.56 -2.56 -5.39
CA PRO A 15 11.76 -3.30 -5.76
C PRO A 15 12.19 -3.02 -7.21
N LYS A 16 13.50 -2.97 -7.46
CA LYS A 16 14.06 -2.72 -8.79
C LYS A 16 13.51 -3.75 -9.79
N GLY A 17 13.01 -3.27 -10.94
CA GLY A 17 12.47 -4.10 -12.04
C GLY A 17 10.95 -4.24 -12.08
N GLN A 18 10.22 -3.70 -11.10
CA GLN A 18 8.76 -3.64 -11.13
C GLN A 18 8.24 -2.30 -11.68
N GLU A 19 7.01 -2.31 -12.16
CA GLU A 19 6.32 -1.14 -12.71
C GLU A 19 6.25 0.00 -11.66
N PRO A 20 6.53 1.26 -12.05
CA PRO A 20 6.51 2.37 -11.09
C PRO A 20 5.11 2.60 -10.54
N LEU A 21 5.02 3.02 -9.27
CA LEU A 21 3.73 3.41 -8.68
C LEU A 21 3.19 4.64 -9.41
N SER A 22 1.87 4.66 -9.60
CA SER A 22 1.15 5.87 -10.02
C SER A 22 1.43 7.02 -9.04
N LYS A 23 1.65 8.22 -9.59
CA LYS A 23 1.76 9.46 -8.81
C LYS A 23 0.43 9.90 -8.18
N LYS A 24 -0.69 9.29 -8.57
CA LYS A 24 -2.04 9.59 -8.09
C LYS A 24 -2.51 8.44 -7.19
N PRO A 25 -2.56 8.63 -5.86
CA PRO A 25 -3.08 7.59 -4.96
C PRO A 25 -4.59 7.41 -5.19
N ILE A 26 -5.06 6.18 -5.03
CA ILE A 26 -6.49 5.86 -4.98
C ILE A 26 -6.85 5.64 -3.51
N SER A 27 -7.88 6.32 -3.05
CA SER A 27 -8.43 6.15 -1.70
C SER A 27 -9.73 5.35 -1.78
N VAL A 28 -9.82 4.27 -1.01
CA VAL A 28 -11.01 3.40 -0.95
C VAL A 28 -11.42 3.26 0.51
N ARG A 29 -12.73 3.27 0.77
CA ARG A 29 -13.27 2.95 2.09
C ARG A 29 -13.37 1.43 2.24
N LEU A 30 -12.91 0.92 3.37
CA LEU A 30 -12.98 -0.50 3.72
C LEU A 30 -14.00 -0.70 4.85
N TYR A 31 -14.45 -1.94 5.00
CA TYR A 31 -15.15 -2.33 6.23
C TYR A 31 -14.18 -2.22 7.41
N GLU A 32 -14.71 -1.86 8.58
CA GLU A 32 -13.90 -1.62 9.78
C GLU A 32 -13.08 -2.86 10.18
N SER A 33 -13.65 -4.06 10.04
CA SER A 33 -12.94 -5.33 10.27
C SER A 33 -11.69 -5.46 9.40
N ASP A 34 -11.79 -5.07 8.13
CA ASP A 34 -10.71 -5.21 7.15
C ASP A 34 -9.63 -4.16 7.38
N ASP A 35 -10.04 -2.92 7.68
CA ASP A 35 -9.11 -1.83 8.04
C ASP A 35 -8.29 -2.19 9.28
N LEU A 36 -8.90 -2.75 10.32
CA LEU A 36 -8.19 -3.21 11.53
C LEU A 36 -7.16 -4.29 11.20
N LEU A 37 -7.53 -5.29 10.40
CA LEU A 37 -6.62 -6.37 10.00
C LEU A 37 -5.47 -5.87 9.12
N ILE A 38 -5.74 -4.92 8.23
CA ILE A 38 -4.72 -4.32 7.36
C ILE A 38 -3.77 -3.44 8.18
N ARG A 39 -4.30 -2.61 9.08
CA ARG A 39 -3.49 -1.74 9.96
C ARG A 39 -2.61 -2.54 10.90
N ALA A 40 -3.06 -3.70 11.37
CA ALA A 40 -2.25 -4.60 12.20
C ALA A 40 -0.95 -5.06 11.50
N LYS A 41 -0.86 -4.97 10.16
CA LYS A 41 0.35 -5.30 9.38
C LYS A 41 1.41 -4.20 9.39
N GLY A 42 1.13 -3.02 9.96
CA GLY A 42 2.09 -1.92 10.07
C GLY A 42 2.65 -1.49 8.71
N ASN A 43 3.99 -1.46 8.59
CA ASN A 43 4.69 -1.01 7.39
C ASN A 43 4.42 -1.86 6.13
N GLU A 44 3.92 -3.09 6.30
CA GLU A 44 3.63 -4.00 5.20
C GLU A 44 2.21 -3.83 4.63
N ALA A 45 1.35 -3.05 5.30
CA ALA A 45 -0.04 -2.85 4.91
C ALA A 45 -0.18 -2.36 3.46
N GLY A 46 0.63 -1.38 3.06
CA GLY A 46 0.61 -0.84 1.70
C GLY A 46 1.02 -1.87 0.63
N LEU A 47 2.01 -2.72 0.92
CA LEU A 47 2.42 -3.78 -0.01
C LEU A 47 1.34 -4.86 -0.10
N PHE A 48 0.76 -5.25 1.04
CA PHE A 48 -0.31 -6.23 1.11
C PHE A 48 -1.52 -5.82 0.25
N VAL A 49 -2.02 -4.59 0.44
CA VAL A 49 -3.18 -4.10 -0.33
C VAL A 49 -2.87 -4.06 -1.83
N ARG A 50 -1.68 -3.59 -2.24
CA ARG A 50 -1.29 -3.58 -3.67
C ARG A 50 -1.29 -4.98 -4.28
N ASN A 51 -0.72 -5.97 -3.58
CA ASN A 51 -0.65 -7.33 -4.07
C ASN A 51 -2.05 -7.96 -4.17
N ALA A 52 -2.92 -7.72 -3.19
CA ALA A 52 -4.29 -8.19 -3.20
C ALA A 52 -5.08 -7.61 -4.39
N VAL A 53 -4.94 -6.31 -4.65
CA VAL A 53 -5.57 -5.66 -5.82
C VAL A 53 -5.04 -6.23 -7.13
N ARG A 54 -3.72 -6.43 -7.26
CA ARG A 54 -3.11 -7.01 -8.46
C ARG A 54 -3.65 -8.41 -8.74
N LEU A 55 -3.74 -9.26 -7.71
CA LEU A 55 -4.28 -10.62 -7.82
C LEU A 55 -5.76 -10.60 -8.23
N ALA A 56 -6.57 -9.73 -7.60
CA ALA A 56 -7.98 -9.60 -7.95
C ALA A 56 -8.17 -9.17 -9.41
N LEU A 57 -7.35 -8.24 -9.91
CA LEU A 57 -7.39 -7.80 -11.31
C LEU A 57 -6.98 -8.92 -12.28
N GLN A 58 -5.97 -9.73 -11.93
CA GLN A 58 -5.55 -10.88 -12.74
C GLN A 58 -6.66 -11.94 -12.84
N ASN A 59 -7.41 -12.16 -11.76
CA ASN A 59 -8.53 -13.11 -11.77
C ASN A 59 -9.78 -12.58 -12.46
N SER A 60 -9.86 -11.27 -12.71
CA SER A 60 -10.99 -10.61 -13.37
C SER A 60 -10.81 -10.47 -14.89
N GLN A 61 -9.65 -10.88 -15.42
CA GLN A 61 -9.31 -10.90 -16.85
C GLN A 61 -9.44 -12.32 -17.40
#